data_AF-A0A1X6NC86-F1
#
_entry.id   AF-A0A1X6NC86-F1
#
_cell.length_a   1.000
_cell.length_b   1.000
_cell.length_c   1.000
_cell.angle_alpha   90.00
_cell.angle_beta   90.00
_cell.angle_gamma   90.00
#
_symmetry.space_group_name_H-M   'P 1'
#
loop_
_entity.id
_entity.type
_entity.pdbx_description
1 polymer ?
#
loop_
_entity_poly.entity_id
_entity_poly.type
_entity_poly.pdbx_seq_one_letter_code
_entity_poly.pdbx_strand_id
1 'polypeptide(L)'
;PAVPARKPSIDPQTAEKLEKHLNQRPEKHDLVERNILKDDHVAPSLQAAKEKLQRSQLEDKLEHALQQRPRPEELVKEGIL
;
A
#
# COMPACT_ATOMS: atom_id res chain seq x y z
N PRO A 1 -0.26 -8.11 55.45
CA PRO A 1 -1.17 -8.02 54.27
C PRO A 1 -0.42 -8.55 53.04
N ALA A 2 -0.97 -9.56 52.34
CA ALA A 2 -0.33 -10.16 51.17
C ALA A 2 -0.58 -9.28 49.93
N VAL A 3 0.49 -8.84 49.27
CA VAL A 3 0.41 -8.13 47.98
C VAL A 3 -0.10 -9.09 46.90
N PRO A 4 -1.12 -8.72 46.10
CA PRO A 4 -1.63 -9.59 45.06
C PRO A 4 -0.59 -9.76 43.94
N ALA A 5 -0.20 -11.00 43.67
CA ALA A 5 0.66 -11.33 42.53
C ALA A 5 -0.10 -11.08 41.22
N ARG A 6 0.41 -10.18 40.37
CA ARG A 6 -0.11 -9.97 39.01
C ARG A 6 0.17 -11.21 38.19
N LYS A 7 -0.88 -11.95 37.81
CA LYS A 7 -0.77 -13.02 36.82
C LYS A 7 -0.31 -12.41 35.48
N PRO A 8 0.56 -13.08 34.73
CA PRO A 8 0.91 -12.61 33.38
C PRO A 8 -0.35 -12.55 32.53
N SER A 9 -0.55 -11.44 31.83
CA SER A 9 -1.74 -11.18 31.01
C SER A 9 -1.78 -12.00 29.72
N ILE A 10 -0.71 -12.74 29.40
CA ILE A 10 -0.51 -13.42 28.12
C ILE A 10 -0.08 -14.86 28.40
N ASP A 11 -0.71 -15.79 27.68
CA ASP A 11 -0.39 -17.22 27.71
C ASP A 11 1.03 -17.47 27.16
N PRO A 12 1.84 -18.34 27.79
CA PRO A 12 3.22 -18.60 27.36
C PRO A 12 3.33 -19.09 25.91
N GLN A 13 2.35 -19.83 25.40
CA GLN A 13 2.36 -20.27 24.00
C GLN A 13 2.11 -19.10 23.03
N THR A 14 1.31 -18.12 23.44
CA THR A 14 1.08 -16.89 22.67
C THR A 14 2.36 -16.05 22.61
N ALA A 15 3.10 -15.97 23.71
CA ALA A 15 4.37 -15.26 23.77
C ALA A 15 5.41 -15.87 22.80
N GLU A 16 5.57 -17.19 22.82
CA GLU A 16 6.51 -17.89 21.93
C GLU A 16 6.16 -17.72 20.44
N LYS A 17 4.86 -17.75 20.10
CA LYS A 17 4.39 -17.50 18.72
C LYS A 17 4.68 -16.08 18.27
N LEU A 18 4.46 -15.09 19.14
CA LEU A 18 4.73 -13.69 18.84
C LEU A 18 6.22 -13.47 18.57
N GLU A 19 7.10 -14.02 19.42
CA GLU A 19 8.56 -13.92 19.22
C GLU A 19 9.00 -14.49 17.86
N LYS A 20 8.45 -15.66 17.48
CA LYS A 20 8.70 -16.26 16.16
C LYS A 20 8.30 -15.35 15.01
N HIS A 21 7.13 -14.71 15.09
CA HIS A 21 6.67 -13.78 14.04
C HIS A 21 7.47 -12.49 13.99
N LEU A 22 7.90 -11.96 15.15
CA LEU A 22 8.74 -10.76 15.20
C LEU A 22 10.11 -11.00 14.58
N ASN A 23 10.70 -12.19 14.79
CA ASN A 23 11.98 -12.57 14.18
C ASN A 23 11.91 -12.74 12.65
N GLN A 24 10.72 -13.05 12.12
CA GLN A 24 10.49 -13.23 10.67
C GLN A 24 9.79 -12.02 10.03
N ARG A 25 9.71 -10.89 10.75
CA ARG A 25 9.01 -9.70 10.29
C ARG A 25 9.72 -9.12 9.05
N PRO A 26 9.03 -8.97 7.91
CA PRO A 26 9.60 -8.32 6.73
C PRO A 26 9.91 -6.84 6.99
N GLU A 27 10.88 -6.31 6.24
CA GLU A 27 11.22 -4.90 6.31
C GLU A 27 10.13 -4.04 5.66
N LYS A 28 10.08 -2.75 6.03
CA LYS A 28 9.10 -1.80 5.46
C LYS A 28 9.19 -1.77 3.94
N HIS A 29 10.41 -1.79 3.41
CA HIS A 29 10.68 -1.71 1.97
C HIS A 29 10.07 -2.91 1.22
N ASP A 30 10.24 -4.13 1.73
CA ASP A 30 9.65 -5.35 1.13
C ASP A 30 8.12 -5.25 1.03
N LEU A 31 7.48 -4.66 2.05
CA LEU A 31 6.03 -4.47 2.05
C LEU A 31 5.59 -3.41 1.03
N VAL A 32 6.40 -2.39 0.78
CA VAL A 32 6.16 -1.38 -0.26
C VAL A 32 6.29 -1.99 -1.64
N GLU A 33 7.38 -2.74 -1.91
CA GLU A 33 7.60 -3.40 -3.20
C GLU A 33 6.47 -4.37 -3.55
N ARG A 34 5.95 -5.08 -2.55
CA ARG A 34 4.81 -5.99 -2.70
C ARG A 34 3.45 -5.28 -2.76
N ASN A 35 3.42 -3.94 -2.80
CA ASN A 35 2.22 -3.10 -2.79
C ASN A 35 1.29 -3.32 -1.58
N ILE A 36 1.81 -3.84 -0.47
CA ILE A 36 1.07 -4.04 0.78
C ILE A 36 1.01 -2.72 1.56
N LEU A 37 2.15 -2.04 1.68
CA LEU A 37 2.23 -0.70 2.26
C LEU A 37 2.38 0.32 1.15
N LYS A 38 1.70 1.45 1.25
CA LYS A 38 1.91 2.58 0.33
C LYS A 38 3.18 3.31 0.75
N ASP A 39 4.06 3.60 -0.20
CA ASP A 39 5.21 4.46 0.06
C ASP A 39 4.75 5.91 0.06
N ASP A 40 4.47 6.42 1.25
CA ASP A 40 3.93 7.76 1.37
C ASP A 40 4.45 8.47 2.61
N HIS A 41 4.62 9.79 2.47
CA HIS A 41 4.99 10.70 3.55
C HIS A 41 3.77 11.31 4.24
N VAL A 42 2.55 11.02 3.76
CA VAL A 42 1.32 11.49 4.39
C VAL A 42 0.91 10.64 5.59
N ALA A 43 0.23 11.29 6.54
CA ALA A 43 -0.28 10.63 7.74
C ALA A 43 -1.18 9.42 7.38
N PRO A 44 -1.14 8.31 8.16
CA PRO A 44 -1.92 7.10 7.86
C PRO A 44 -3.41 7.34 7.66
N SER A 45 -3.99 8.29 8.41
CA SER A 45 -5.41 8.65 8.30
C SER A 45 -5.80 9.31 6.97
N LEU A 46 -4.85 9.89 6.25
CA LEU A 46 -5.09 10.62 4.99
C LEU A 46 -4.75 9.80 3.75
N GLN A 47 -4.05 8.67 3.88
CA GLN A 47 -3.60 7.85 2.75
C GLN A 47 -4.77 7.41 1.87
N ALA A 48 -5.87 6.94 2.47
CA ALA A 48 -7.06 6.51 1.73
C ALA A 48 -7.70 7.66 0.93
N ALA A 49 -7.77 8.86 1.50
CA ALA A 49 -8.34 10.03 0.82
C ALA A 49 -7.45 10.47 -0.35
N LYS A 50 -6.11 10.48 -0.15
CA LYS A 50 -5.14 10.76 -1.20
C LYS A 50 -5.24 9.77 -2.34
N GLU A 51 -5.28 8.46 -2.06
CA GLU A 51 -5.36 7.42 -3.10
C GLU A 51 -6.64 7.57 -3.93
N LYS A 52 -7.77 7.84 -3.27
CA LYS A 52 -9.04 8.10 -3.97
C LYS A 52 -8.94 9.31 -4.91
N LEU A 53 -8.33 10.40 -4.45
CA LEU A 53 -8.12 11.60 -5.27
C LEU A 53 -7.19 11.32 -6.45
N GLN A 54 -6.05 10.67 -6.21
CA GLN A 54 -5.09 10.31 -7.24
C GLN A 54 -5.72 9.42 -8.31
N ARG A 55 -6.54 8.45 -7.89
CA ARG A 55 -7.28 7.58 -8.80
C ARG A 55 -8.25 8.37 -9.66
N SER A 56 -9.08 9.23 -9.07
CA SER A 56 -10.03 10.07 -9.83
C SER A 56 -9.31 10.95 -10.85
N GLN A 57 -8.22 11.61 -10.45
CA GLN A 57 -7.42 12.42 -11.37
C GLN A 57 -6.80 11.60 -12.51
N LEU A 58 -6.41 10.35 -12.25
CA LEU A 58 -5.87 9.46 -13.27
C LEU A 58 -6.97 8.99 -14.23
N GLU A 59 -8.16 8.68 -13.71
CA GLU A 59 -9.34 8.31 -14.50
C GLU A 59 -9.70 9.45 -15.46
N ASP A 60 -9.80 10.69 -14.97
CA ASP A 60 -10.12 11.87 -15.79
C ASP A 60 -9.05 12.11 -16.89
N LYS A 61 -7.77 12.01 -16.52
CA LYS A 61 -6.65 12.18 -17.48
C LYS A 61 -6.67 11.09 -18.55
N LEU A 62 -6.91 9.84 -18.15
CA LEU A 62 -6.96 8.71 -19.06
C LEU A 62 -8.14 8.84 -20.01
N GLU A 63 -9.31 9.23 -19.51
CA GLU A 63 -10.50 9.47 -20.33
C GLU A 63 -10.21 10.50 -21.43
N HIS A 64 -9.62 11.64 -21.06
CA HIS A 64 -9.27 12.67 -22.04
C HIS A 64 -8.26 12.18 -23.10
N ALA A 65 -7.24 11.44 -22.68
CA ALA A 65 -6.25 10.87 -23.59
C ALA A 65 -6.85 9.83 -24.55
N LEU A 66 -7.83 9.04 -24.07
CA LEU A 66 -8.54 8.08 -24.90
C LEU A 66 -9.48 8.75 -25.92
N GLN A 67 -10.12 9.86 -25.56
CA GLN A 67 -10.95 10.64 -26.49
C GLN A 67 -10.11 11.21 -27.65
N GLN A 68 -8.87 11.60 -27.38
CA GLN A 68 -7.93 12.14 -28.37
C GLN A 68 -7.03 11.06 -29.00
N ARG A 69 -7.34 9.78 -28.81
CA ARG A 69 -6.49 8.68 -29.28
C ARG A 69 -6.37 8.73 -30.82
N PRO A 70 -5.15 8.90 -31.37
CA PRO A 70 -4.94 8.95 -32.82
C PRO A 70 -5.27 7.60 -33.45
N ARG A 71 -5.72 7.63 -34.69
CA ARG A 71 -6.00 6.40 -35.43
C ARG A 71 -4.70 5.75 -35.90
N PRO A 72 -4.69 4.43 -36.15
CA PRO A 72 -3.48 3.73 -36.62
C PRO A 72 -2.90 4.33 -37.89
N GLU A 73 -3.74 4.80 -38.81
CA GLU A 73 -3.28 5.40 -40.08
C GLU A 73 -2.54 6.73 -39.86
N GLU A 74 -2.94 7.49 -38.84
CA GLU A 74 -2.28 8.75 -38.46
C GLU A 74 -0.89 8.47 -37.88
N LEU A 75 -0.78 7.43 -37.04
CA LEU A 75 0.49 7.00 -36.46
C LEU A 75 1.50 6.49 -37.51
N VAL A 76 1.04 5.76 -38.54
CA VAL A 76 1.89 5.34 -39.67
C VAL A 76 2.36 6.56 -40.48
N LYS A 77 1.48 7.54 -40.70
CA LYS A 77 1.84 8.78 -41.41
C LYS A 77 2.91 9.58 -40.65
N GLU A 78 2.87 9.56 -39.32
CA GLU A 78 3.89 10.20 -38.47
C GLU A 78 5.16 9.34 -38.28
N GLY A 79 5.21 8.13 -38.85
CA GLY A 79 6.37 7.23 -38.77
C GLY A 79 6.60 6.60 -37.40
N ILE A 80 5.57 6.56 -36.56
CA ILE A 80 5.59 5.96 -35.21
C ILE A 80 5.31 4.45 -35.28
N LEU A 81 4.44 4.04 -36.21
CA LEU A 81 4.06 2.64 -36.50
C LEU A 81 4.61 2.17 -37.85
#